data_AF-A0A172ZHN7-F1
#
_entry.id   AF-A0A172ZHN7-F1
#
_cell.length_a   1.000
_cell.length_b   1.000
_cell.length_c   1.000
_cell.angle_alpha   90.00
_cell.angle_beta   90.00
_cell.angle_gamma   90.00
#
_symmetry.space_group_name_H-M   'P 1'
#
loop_
_entity.id
_entity.type
_entity.pdbx_description
1 polymer ?
#
loop_
_entity_poly.entity_id
_entity_poly.type
_entity_poly.pdbx_seq_one_letter_code
_entity_poly.pdbx_strand_id
1 'polypeptide(L)'
;MKAILIVVQIMLLYAIYLAGSYVQEWLNLPIPGSIIGLLLLFILLLCRVIPVSWIEKGSTTILFYLPLFFIPATVGVMNHLDLFAGKGLLLVVVVIVSTILTIAVAGHVSQWLAGGPGTRAARTSDSSRSTNLTQEPGASRNGVQYREKETRI
;
A
#
# COMPACT_ATOMS: atom_id res chain seq x y z
N MET A 1 21.58 -12.06 -9.02
CA MET A 1 21.73 -11.65 -7.60
C MET A 1 20.57 -10.76 -7.13
N LYS A 2 19.31 -11.12 -7.43
CA LYS A 2 18.13 -10.32 -7.01
C LYS A 2 17.65 -10.71 -5.60
N ALA A 3 17.81 -11.99 -5.25
CA ALA A 3 17.48 -12.52 -3.93
C ALA A 3 18.28 -11.87 -2.79
N ILE A 4 19.57 -11.62 -3.01
CA ILE A 4 20.44 -10.96 -2.01
C ILE A 4 19.90 -9.58 -1.65
N LEU A 5 19.48 -8.79 -2.64
CA LEU A 5 18.88 -7.48 -2.38
C LEU A 5 17.60 -7.61 -1.55
N ILE A 6 16.71 -8.54 -1.89
CA ILE A 6 15.47 -8.78 -1.14
C ILE A 6 15.78 -9.15 0.32
N VAL A 7 16.75 -10.03 0.56
CA VAL A 7 17.18 -10.41 1.91
C VAL A 7 17.71 -9.20 2.69
N VAL A 8 18.50 -8.34 2.07
CA VAL A 8 18.99 -7.10 2.69
C VAL A 8 17.83 -6.16 3.04
N GLN A 9 16.82 -6.03 2.17
CA GLN A 9 15.63 -5.22 2.44
C GLN A 9 14.82 -5.76 3.63
N ILE A 10 14.70 -7.09 3.73
CA ILE A 10 14.05 -7.75 4.87
C ILE A 10 14.84 -7.53 6.16
N MET A 11 16.17 -7.66 6.12
CA MET A 11 17.03 -7.37 7.26
C MET A 11 16.91 -5.92 7.72
N LEU A 12 16.79 -4.98 6.78
CA LEU A 12 16.55 -3.56 7.08
C LEU A 12 15.19 -3.36 7.79
N LEU A 13 14.11 -3.97 7.27
CA LEU A 13 12.80 -3.95 7.92
C LEU A 13 12.85 -4.53 9.34
N TYR A 14 13.57 -5.64 9.51
CA TYR A 14 13.76 -6.28 10.80
C TYR A 14 14.56 -5.42 11.78
N ALA A 15 15.60 -4.72 11.30
CA ALA A 15 16.38 -3.78 12.11
C ALA A 15 15.52 -2.60 12.60
N ILE A 16 14.62 -2.08 11.76
CA ILE A 16 13.70 -1.01 12.15
C ILE A 16 12.66 -1.52 13.17
N TYR A 17 12.16 -2.74 12.98
CA TYR A 17 11.32 -3.41 13.99
C TYR A 17 12.04 -3.54 15.33
N LEU A 18 13.30 -3.97 15.32
CA LEU A 18 14.10 -4.14 16.53
C LEU A 18 14.33 -2.80 17.23
N ALA A 19 14.63 -1.74 16.48
CA ALA A 19 14.73 -0.38 17.01
C ALA A 19 13.40 0.06 17.66
N GLY A 20 12.26 -0.20 17.01
CA GLY A 20 10.94 0.07 17.57
C GLY A 20 10.64 -0.73 18.85
N SER A 21 11.12 -1.97 18.92
CA SER A 21 11.01 -2.81 20.12
C SER A 21 11.86 -2.29 21.27
N TYR A 22 13.10 -1.86 21.02
CA TYR A 22 13.94 -1.24 22.06
C TYR A 22 13.32 0.05 22.59
N VAL A 23 12.76 0.88 21.71
CA VAL A 23 12.03 2.11 22.10
C VAL A 23 10.81 1.75 22.95
N GLN A 24 10.06 0.72 22.56
CA GLN A 24 8.90 0.24 23.31
C GLN A 24 9.27 -0.20 24.73
N GLU A 25 10.36 -0.95 24.86
CA GLU A 25 10.86 -1.46 26.14
C GLU A 25 11.38 -0.33 27.04
N TRP A 26 12.11 0.64 26.47
CA TRP A 26 12.61 1.80 27.21
C TRP A 26 11.50 2.69 27.75
N LEU A 27 10.46 2.93 26.95
CA LEU A 27 9.34 3.79 27.36
C LEU A 27 8.20 3.03 28.05
N ASN A 28 8.25 1.70 28.15
CA ASN A 28 7.18 0.85 28.72
C ASN A 28 5.78 1.15 28.14
N LEU A 29 5.69 1.37 26.82
CA LEU A 29 4.41 1.66 26.18
C LEU A 29 3.54 0.39 26.04
N PRO A 30 2.20 0.51 26.17
CA PRO A 30 1.25 -0.60 25.94
C PRO A 30 1.04 -0.92 24.45
N ILE A 31 1.88 -0.38 23.57
CA ILE A 31 1.78 -0.55 22.12
C ILE A 31 2.87 -1.53 21.68
N PRO A 32 2.57 -2.52 20.80
CA PRO A 32 3.58 -3.44 20.29
C PRO A 32 4.72 -2.70 19.58
N GLY A 33 5.96 -3.16 19.78
CA GLY A 33 7.15 -2.60 19.11
C GLY A 33 7.06 -2.58 17.58
N SER A 34 6.25 -3.45 16.97
CA SER A 34 6.00 -3.46 15.52
C SER A 34 5.28 -2.20 15.02
N ILE A 35 4.34 -1.66 15.79
CA ILE A 35 3.63 -0.43 15.44
C ILE A 35 4.58 0.77 15.58
N ILE A 36 5.43 0.77 16.61
CA ILE A 36 6.45 1.81 16.81
C ILE A 36 7.49 1.75 15.69
N GLY A 37 7.94 0.56 15.30
CA GLY A 37 8.82 0.35 14.15
C GLY A 37 8.20 0.84 12.84
N LEU A 38 6.88 0.65 12.65
CA LEU A 38 6.16 1.18 11.50
C LEU A 38 6.14 2.72 11.49
N LEU A 39 5.91 3.36 12.64
CA LEU A 39 5.99 4.82 12.75
C LEU A 39 7.41 5.32 12.50
N LEU A 40 8.43 4.62 13.01
CA LEU A 40 9.83 4.97 12.79
C LEU A 40 10.20 4.86 11.31
N LEU A 41 9.80 3.77 10.65
CA LEU A 41 9.97 3.59 9.20
C LEU A 41 9.27 4.71 8.43
N PHE A 42 8.03 5.05 8.83
CA PHE A 42 7.26 6.10 8.20
C PHE A 42 7.97 7.47 8.31
N ILE A 43 8.48 7.84 9.48
CA ILE A 43 9.27 9.06 9.67
C ILE A 43 10.54 9.05 8.81
N LEU A 44 11.24 7.92 8.75
CA LEU A 44 12.46 7.77 7.96
C LEU A 44 12.20 7.89 6.45
N LEU A 45 11.02 7.45 6.01
CA LEU A 45 10.50 7.63 4.66
C LEU A 45 10.13 9.09 4.37
N LEU A 46 9.51 9.79 5.34
CA LEU A 46 9.19 11.22 5.26
C LEU A 46 10.46 12.08 5.16
N CYS A 47 11.49 11.76 5.95
CA CYS A 47 12.80 12.39 5.88
C CYS A 47 13.57 12.04 4.59
N ARG A 48 12.99 11.19 3.72
CA ARG A 48 13.54 10.78 2.42
C ARG A 48 14.92 10.12 2.52
N VAL A 49 15.25 9.60 3.71
CA VAL A 49 16.50 8.88 4.00
C VAL A 49 16.50 7.52 3.30
N ILE A 50 15.33 6.88 3.23
CA ILE A 50 15.14 5.62 2.52
C ILE A 50 14.07 5.82 1.44
N PRO A 51 14.37 5.64 0.15
CA PRO A 51 13.36 5.67 -0.89
C PRO A 51 12.46 4.43 -0.81
N VAL A 52 11.17 4.56 -1.12
CA VAL A 52 10.20 3.45 -1.07
C VAL A 52 10.65 2.25 -1.92
N SER A 53 11.24 2.52 -3.08
CA SER A 53 11.75 1.51 -4.01
C SER A 53 12.83 0.59 -3.40
N TRP A 54 13.49 1.03 -2.33
CA TRP A 54 14.47 0.24 -1.60
C TRP A 54 13.86 -0.77 -0.65
N ILE A 55 12.58 -0.68 -0.28
CA ILE A 55 11.96 -1.59 0.71
C ILE A 55 10.84 -2.40 0.07
N GLU A 56 10.24 -1.88 -1.00
CA GLU A 56 9.08 -2.44 -1.70
C GLU A 56 9.22 -3.94 -2.02
N LYS A 57 10.36 -4.38 -2.57
CA LYS A 57 10.53 -5.79 -2.95
C LYS A 57 10.60 -6.71 -1.72
N GLY A 58 11.29 -6.28 -0.68
CA GLY A 58 11.41 -7.00 0.59
C GLY A 58 10.07 -7.11 1.31
N SER A 59 9.34 -6.00 1.43
CA SER A 59 8.04 -5.97 2.09
C SER A 59 7.00 -6.79 1.32
N THR A 60 6.90 -6.65 0.00
CA THR A 60 5.97 -7.47 -0.82
C THR A 60 6.29 -8.95 -0.73
N THR A 61 7.58 -9.32 -0.67
CA THR A 61 7.98 -10.73 -0.51
C THR A 61 7.53 -11.27 0.85
N ILE A 62 7.76 -10.54 1.96
CA ILE A 62 7.29 -10.98 3.29
C ILE A 62 5.77 -11.10 3.32
N LEU A 63 5.08 -10.14 2.69
CA LEU A 63 3.62 -10.08 2.66
C LEU A 63 3.02 -11.25 1.87
N PHE A 64 3.70 -11.68 0.80
CA PHE A 64 3.33 -12.85 0.02
C PHE A 64 3.41 -14.16 0.84
N TYR A 65 4.41 -14.28 1.72
CA TYR A 65 4.54 -15.45 2.60
C TYR A 65 3.74 -15.33 3.90
N LEU A 66 3.13 -14.18 4.19
CA LEU A 66 2.37 -13.95 5.42
C LEU A 66 1.25 -14.98 5.66
N PRO A 67 0.47 -15.42 4.64
CA PRO A 67 -0.50 -16.50 4.80
C PRO A 67 0.10 -17.83 5.30
N LEU A 68 1.36 -18.12 4.95
CA LEU A 68 2.07 -19.32 5.45
C LEU A 68 2.23 -19.28 6.97
N PHE A 69 2.42 -18.09 7.57
CA PHE A 69 2.52 -17.92 9.02
C PHE A 69 1.17 -18.02 9.73
N PHE A 70 0.06 -17.75 9.03
CA PHE A 70 -1.27 -17.91 9.59
C PHE A 70 -1.70 -19.37 9.73
N ILE A 71 -1.21 -20.28 8.88
CA ILE A 71 -1.57 -21.70 8.95
C ILE A 71 -1.13 -22.32 10.29
N PRO A 72 0.14 -22.23 10.72
CA PRO A 72 0.57 -22.73 12.04
C PRO A 72 -0.15 -22.06 13.20
N ALA A 73 -0.34 -20.74 13.14
CA ALA A 73 -1.05 -20.00 14.20
C ALA A 73 -2.50 -20.48 14.35
N THR A 74 -3.21 -20.71 13.24
CA THR A 74 -4.60 -21.18 13.25
C THR A 74 -4.70 -22.63 13.70
N VAL A 75 -3.80 -23.51 13.24
CA VAL A 75 -3.77 -24.91 13.68
C VAL A 75 -3.44 -25.02 15.18
N GLY A 76 -2.57 -24.15 15.70
CA GLY A 76 -2.30 -24.08 17.14
C GLY A 76 -3.54 -23.75 17.97
N VAL A 77 -4.41 -22.87 17.47
CA VAL A 77 -5.69 -22.55 18.12
C VAL A 77 -6.66 -23.74 18.09
N MET A 78 -6.60 -24.59 17.06
CA MET A 78 -7.46 -25.79 16.99
C MET A 78 -7.21 -26.78 18.14
N ASN A 79 -6.03 -26.75 18.77
CA ASN A 79 -5.74 -27.59 19.93
C ASN A 79 -6.44 -27.13 21.23
N HIS A 80 -7.09 -25.96 21.19
CA HIS A 80 -7.78 -25.34 22.32
C HIS A 80 -9.25 -24.99 21.98
N LEU A 81 -9.89 -25.78 21.11
CA LEU A 81 -11.29 -25.56 20.70
C LEU A 81 -12.29 -25.73 21.84
N ASP A 82 -11.92 -26.41 22.92
CA ASP A 82 -12.77 -26.56 24.11
C ASP A 82 -13.10 -25.20 24.76
N LEU A 83 -12.22 -24.20 24.63
CA LEU A 83 -12.49 -22.82 25.08
C LEU A 83 -13.62 -22.14 24.27
N PHE A 84 -13.90 -22.65 23.08
CA PHE A 84 -14.88 -22.12 22.13
C PHE A 84 -16.20 -22.91 22.15
N ALA A 85 -16.22 -24.10 22.77
CA ALA A 85 -17.39 -24.95 22.91
C ALA A 85 -18.49 -24.26 23.74
N GLY A 86 -19.41 -23.57 23.06
CA GLY A 86 -20.53 -22.85 23.66
C GLY A 86 -20.55 -21.33 23.39
N LYS A 87 -19.43 -20.73 22.99
CA LYS A 87 -19.33 -19.27 22.69
C LYS A 87 -18.86 -18.96 21.27
N GLY A 88 -18.54 -19.98 20.46
CA GLY A 88 -18.05 -19.80 19.09
C GLY A 88 -18.94 -18.93 18.22
N LEU A 89 -20.26 -19.09 18.30
CA LEU A 89 -21.21 -18.27 17.54
C LEU A 89 -21.15 -16.79 17.96
N LEU A 90 -21.07 -16.52 19.27
CA LEU A 90 -20.96 -15.15 19.80
C LEU A 90 -19.65 -14.50 19.34
N LEU A 91 -18.54 -15.24 19.32
CA LEU A 91 -17.26 -14.74 18.81
C LEU A 91 -17.33 -14.35 17.33
N VAL A 92 -17.97 -15.15 16.49
CA VAL A 92 -18.17 -14.81 15.07
C VAL A 92 -18.92 -13.49 14.93
N VAL A 93 -20.02 -13.33 15.67
CA VAL A 93 -20.81 -12.09 15.66
C VAL A 93 -19.97 -10.90 16.15
N VAL A 94 -19.24 -11.05 17.26
CA VAL A 94 -18.38 -9.99 17.82
C VAL A 94 -17.30 -9.57 16.81
N VAL A 95 -16.63 -10.52 16.16
CA VAL A 95 -15.58 -10.23 15.17
C VAL A 95 -16.15 -9.51 13.95
N ILE A 96 -17.31 -9.93 13.44
CA ILE A 96 -17.96 -9.26 12.29
C ILE A 96 -18.34 -7.82 12.68
N VAL A 97 -19.02 -7.65 13.80
CA VAL A 97 -19.47 -6.33 14.27
C VAL A 97 -18.27 -5.42 14.56
N SER A 98 -17.23 -5.91 15.25
CA SER A 98 -16.03 -5.13 15.54
C SER A 98 -15.29 -4.74 14.26
N THR A 99 -15.20 -5.64 13.28
CA THR A 99 -14.52 -5.35 12.01
C THR A 99 -15.25 -4.27 11.22
N ILE A 100 -16.58 -4.36 11.10
CA ILE A 100 -17.39 -3.33 10.44
C ILE A 100 -17.23 -2.00 11.16
N LEU A 101 -17.31 -2.00 12.49
CA LEU A 101 -17.17 -0.80 13.30
C LEU A 101 -15.79 -0.18 13.15
N THR A 102 -14.70 -0.97 13.22
CA THR A 102 -13.33 -0.49 13.04
C THR A 102 -13.13 0.11 11.66
N ILE A 103 -13.63 -0.52 10.59
CA ILE A 103 -13.52 0.01 9.22
C ILE A 103 -14.31 1.32 9.10
N ALA A 104 -15.53 1.38 9.63
CA ALA A 104 -16.35 2.59 9.59
C ALA A 104 -15.68 3.77 10.32
N VAL A 105 -15.20 3.53 11.54
CA VAL A 105 -14.52 4.55 12.35
C VAL A 105 -13.21 5.00 11.69
N ALA A 106 -12.37 4.06 11.25
CA ALA A 106 -11.12 4.38 10.57
C ALA A 106 -11.36 5.18 9.27
N GLY A 107 -12.37 4.80 8.49
CA GLY A 107 -12.79 5.52 7.29
C GLY A 107 -13.27 6.94 7.59
N HIS A 108 -14.14 7.11 8.60
CA HIS A 108 -14.62 8.42 9.03
C HIS A 108 -13.48 9.31 9.53
N VAL A 109 -12.56 8.78 10.35
CA VAL A 109 -11.39 9.52 10.85
C VAL A 109 -10.49 9.94 9.69
N SER A 110 -10.23 9.03 8.74
CA SER A 110 -9.43 9.34 7.55
C SER A 110 -10.11 10.41 6.68
N GLN A 111 -11.43 10.36 6.51
CA GLN A 111 -12.17 11.35 5.73
C GLN A 111 -12.26 12.70 6.44
N TRP A 112 -12.33 12.71 7.77
CA TRP A 112 -12.26 13.93 8.57
C TRP A 112 -10.90 14.61 8.44
N LEU A 113 -9.80 13.84 8.55
CA LEU A 113 -8.43 14.33 8.30
C LEU A 113 -8.23 14.79 6.85
N ALA A 114 -8.77 14.05 5.88
CA ALA A 114 -8.69 14.38 4.45
C ALA A 114 -9.70 15.46 3.98
N GLY A 115 -10.61 15.87 4.87
CA GLY A 115 -11.56 16.97 4.66
C GLY A 115 -10.91 18.36 4.71
N GLY A 116 -9.61 18.45 5.01
CA GLY A 116 -8.79 19.60 4.67
C GLY A 116 -8.51 19.67 3.15
N PRO A 117 -8.35 20.86 2.52
CA PRO A 117 -8.34 21.07 1.05
C PRO A 117 -7.30 20.35 0.16
N GLY A 118 -6.63 19.28 0.60
CA GLY A 118 -5.43 18.72 -0.06
C GLY A 118 -5.63 17.63 -1.13
N THR A 119 -6.81 17.01 -1.26
CA THR A 119 -6.91 15.72 -1.98
C THR A 119 -7.43 15.82 -3.43
N ARG A 120 -7.66 17.03 -3.97
CA ARG A 120 -8.09 17.22 -5.37
C ARG A 120 -6.93 17.22 -6.39
N ALA A 121 -5.67 17.33 -5.96
CA ALA A 121 -4.54 17.55 -6.88
C ALA A 121 -4.03 16.28 -7.60
N ALA A 122 -4.32 15.07 -7.10
CA ALA A 122 -3.75 13.83 -7.65
C ALA A 122 -4.62 13.15 -8.74
N ARG A 123 -5.86 13.60 -8.96
CA ARG A 123 -6.79 12.99 -9.94
C ARG A 123 -6.86 13.71 -11.29
N THR A 124 -6.25 14.90 -11.41
CA THR A 124 -6.42 15.77 -12.59
C THR A 124 -5.25 15.71 -13.58
N SER A 125 -4.10 15.16 -13.19
CA SER A 125 -2.89 15.11 -14.03
C SER A 125 -2.79 13.86 -14.92
N ASP A 126 -3.48 12.75 -14.57
CA ASP A 126 -3.40 11.51 -15.34
C ASP A 126 -4.43 11.45 -16.49
N SER A 127 -5.59 12.08 -16.33
CA SER A 127 -6.60 12.16 -17.40
C SER A 127 -6.19 13.07 -18.58
N SER A 128 -5.24 13.98 -18.38
CA SER A 128 -4.80 14.94 -19.40
C SER A 128 -3.63 14.43 -20.27
N ARG A 129 -3.00 13.31 -19.88
CA ARG A 129 -1.83 12.75 -20.57
C ARG A 129 -2.19 11.73 -21.65
N SER A 130 -3.37 11.10 -21.57
CA SER A 130 -3.87 10.20 -22.62
C SER A 130 -4.54 10.93 -23.80
N THR A 131 -4.94 12.20 -23.67
CA THR A 131 -5.53 12.99 -24.76
C THR A 131 -4.52 13.68 -25.67
N ASN A 132 -3.25 13.77 -25.26
CA ASN A 132 -2.20 14.47 -26.02
C ASN A 132 -1.30 13.55 -26.88
N LEU A 133 -1.62 12.26 -26.99
CA LEU A 133 -0.87 11.30 -27.83
C LEU A 133 -1.50 11.07 -29.22
N THR A 134 -2.58 11.79 -29.56
CA THR A 134 -3.20 11.76 -30.91
C THR A 134 -3.01 13.07 -31.68
N GLN A 135 -2.21 14.01 -31.17
CA GLN A 135 -1.99 15.29 -31.85
C GLN A 135 -0.54 15.42 -32.31
N GLU A 136 -0.29 14.94 -33.53
CA GLU A 136 0.95 15.24 -34.26
C GLU A 136 1.07 16.75 -34.57
N PRO A 137 2.25 17.36 -34.38
CA PRO A 137 2.44 18.78 -34.59
C PRO A 137 2.80 19.12 -36.05
N GLY A 138 1.91 19.83 -36.74
CA GLY A 138 2.21 20.94 -37.64
C GLY A 138 3.00 20.67 -38.93
N ALA A 139 2.29 20.62 -40.06
CA ALA A 139 2.81 21.08 -41.35
C ALA A 139 1.82 22.08 -41.97
N SER A 140 2.04 23.36 -41.67
CA SER A 140 1.44 24.49 -42.37
C SER A 140 2.09 24.64 -43.74
N ARG A 141 1.32 24.56 -44.83
CA ARG A 141 1.65 25.26 -46.07
C ARG A 141 0.46 25.38 -47.01
N ASN A 142 0.10 26.63 -47.25
CA ASN A 142 -0.83 27.12 -48.28
C ASN A 142 -0.54 26.56 -49.67
N GLY A 143 -1.63 26.24 -50.37
CA GLY A 143 -1.89 26.69 -51.75
C GLY A 143 -1.21 25.95 -52.89
N VAL A 144 -1.92 25.97 -54.04
CA VAL A 144 -1.48 25.69 -55.41
C VAL A 144 -1.71 24.25 -55.89
N GLN A 145 -2.70 24.13 -56.80
CA GLN A 145 -2.74 23.31 -58.03
C GLN A 145 -2.43 21.81 -57.89
N TYR A 146 -3.25 20.89 -58.38
CA TYR A 146 -3.58 20.74 -59.79
C TYR A 146 -4.97 20.12 -59.98
N ARG A 147 -5.77 20.81 -60.78
CA ARG A 147 -6.85 20.23 -61.57
C ARG A 147 -6.25 19.80 -62.91
N GLU A 148 -6.11 18.50 -63.14
CA GLU A 148 -5.89 17.82 -64.43
C GLU A 148 -5.48 16.37 -64.09
N LYS A 149 -5.98 15.26 -64.65
CA LYS A 149 -6.68 14.93 -65.91
C LYS A 149 -7.55 13.72 -65.58
N GLU A 150 -8.86 13.70 -65.81
CA GLU A 150 -9.49 13.30 -67.07
C GLU A 150 -8.77 12.17 -67.83
N THR A 151 -9.60 11.22 -68.28
CA THR A 151 -9.43 10.40 -69.49
C THR A 151 -9.01 8.94 -69.26
N ARG A 152 -10.01 8.06 -69.52
CA ARG A 152 -9.91 6.80 -70.30
C ARG A 152 -9.24 5.62 -69.58
N ILE A 153 -9.79 4.40 -69.57
CA ILE A 153 -10.80 3.72 -70.42
C ILE A 153 -11.47 2.67 -69.55
#